data_AF-A0A2D9ILI3-F1
#
_entry.id   AF-A0A2D9ILI3-F1
#
_cell.length_a   1.000
_cell.length_b   1.000
_cell.length_c   1.000
_cell.angle_alpha   90.00
_cell.angle_beta   90.00
_cell.angle_gamma   90.00
#
_symmetry.space_group_name_H-M   'P 1'
#
loop_
_entity.id
_entity.type
_entity.pdbx_description
1 polymer ?
#
loop_
_entity_poly.entity_id
_entity_poly.type
_entity_poly.pdbx_seq_one_letter_code
_entity_poly.pdbx_strand_id
1 'polypeptide(L)'
;MTKIREIFTNLITIYLFFWCIITAFVPYIGYELFMPFTFLELENTSFNYVRLLVLKSATLTTMALFIINFWRHRRPLSAIAPVVVICYSLVFFELLSVVTLQQFTEYEANIYLIIFFITAGGLLHFKNIKNSESIFSR
;
A
#
# COMPACT_ATOMS: atom_id res chain seq x y z
N MET A 1 4.79 9.49 21.11
CA MET A 1 5.14 9.87 19.72
C MET A 1 5.66 11.28 19.75
N THR A 2 6.85 11.52 19.23
CA THR A 2 7.34 12.87 18.96
C THR A 2 6.47 13.50 17.87
N LYS A 3 6.18 14.81 17.92
CA LYS A 3 5.37 15.52 16.91
C LYS A 3 5.81 15.22 15.47
N ILE A 4 7.12 15.09 15.28
CA ILE A 4 7.75 14.77 13.99
C ILE A 4 7.24 13.44 13.43
N ARG A 5 7.21 12.36 14.22
CA ARG A 5 6.76 11.04 13.75
C ARG A 5 5.30 11.02 13.33
N GLU A 6 4.47 11.81 14.01
CA GLU A 6 3.05 11.91 13.68
C GLU A 6 2.84 12.60 12.33
N ILE A 7 3.59 13.68 12.07
CA ILE A 7 3.60 14.37 10.77
C ILE A 7 4.00 13.39 9.66
N PHE A 8 5.11 12.66 9.83
CA PHE A 8 5.55 11.66 8.83
C PHE A 8 4.51 10.57 8.58
N THR A 9 3.89 10.04 9.64
CA THR A 9 2.87 9.01 9.49
C THR A 9 1.66 9.53 8.71
N ASN A 10 1.22 10.77 9.00
CA ASN A 10 0.12 11.39 8.29
C ASN A 10 0.48 11.64 6.82
N LEU A 11 1.66 12.16 6.53
CA LEU A 11 2.15 12.36 5.15
C LEU A 11 2.18 11.06 4.35
N ILE A 12 2.70 9.98 4.94
CA ILE A 12 2.73 8.66 4.29
C ILE A 12 1.31 8.15 4.03
N THR A 13 0.38 8.27 5.00
CA THR A 13 -1.01 7.86 4.76
C THR A 13 -1.67 8.67 3.66
N ILE A 14 -1.37 9.97 3.55
CA ILE A 14 -1.92 10.85 2.52
C ILE A 14 -1.39 10.43 1.16
N TYR A 15 -0.08 10.23 1.05
CA TYR A 15 0.55 9.75 -0.17
C TYR A 15 -0.03 8.39 -0.60
N LEU A 16 -0.07 7.41 0.30
CA LEU A 16 -0.62 6.08 0.02
C LEU A 16 -2.09 6.15 -0.40
N PHE A 17 -2.90 7.00 0.25
CA PHE A 17 -4.30 7.18 -0.11
C PHE A 17 -4.46 7.66 -1.55
N PHE A 18 -3.79 8.75 -1.93
CA PHE A 18 -3.87 9.27 -3.28
C PHE A 18 -3.30 8.28 -4.29
N TRP A 19 -2.18 7.65 -3.96
CA TRP A 19 -1.56 6.64 -4.81
C TRP A 19 -2.51 5.48 -5.10
N CYS A 20 -3.15 4.94 -4.07
CA CYS A 20 -4.10 3.83 -4.20
C CYS A 20 -5.32 4.20 -5.03
N ILE A 21 -5.93 5.36 -4.79
CA ILE A 21 -7.09 5.81 -5.56
C ILE A 21 -6.71 6.04 -7.03
N ILE A 22 -5.65 6.81 -7.30
CA ILE A 22 -5.24 7.12 -8.67
C ILE A 22 -4.93 5.81 -9.41
N THR A 23 -4.06 4.96 -8.86
CA THR A 23 -3.64 3.70 -9.49
C THR A 23 -4.78 2.70 -9.66
N ALA A 24 -5.81 2.73 -8.79
CA ALA A 24 -6.98 1.87 -8.94
C ALA A 24 -7.86 2.25 -10.14
N PHE A 25 -7.96 3.55 -10.47
CA PHE A 25 -8.86 4.02 -11.54
C PHE A 25 -8.15 4.26 -12.88
N VAL A 26 -6.84 4.53 -12.87
CA VAL A 26 -6.02 4.75 -14.09
C VAL A 26 -6.16 3.65 -15.16
N PRO A 27 -6.27 2.35 -14.81
CA PRO A 27 -6.56 1.32 -15.80
C PRO A 27 -7.82 1.51 -16.66
N TYR A 28 -8.86 2.10 -16.09
CA TYR A 28 -10.15 2.25 -16.76
C TYR A 28 -10.15 3.40 -17.78
N ILE A 29 -9.06 4.18 -17.85
CA ILE A 29 -8.79 5.18 -18.88
C ILE A 29 -7.72 4.71 -19.89
N GLY A 30 -7.31 3.43 -19.84
CA GLY A 30 -6.37 2.84 -20.81
C GLY A 30 -4.89 2.97 -20.46
N TYR A 31 -4.56 3.31 -19.21
CA TYR A 31 -3.17 3.49 -18.77
C TYR A 31 -2.88 2.70 -17.50
N GLU A 32 -1.61 2.55 -17.15
CA GLU A 32 -1.15 1.98 -15.89
C GLU A 32 -0.16 2.90 -15.20
N LEU A 33 -0.30 2.99 -13.88
CA LEU A 33 0.60 3.75 -13.03
C LEU A 33 1.34 2.78 -12.10
N PHE A 34 2.67 2.75 -12.21
CA PHE A 34 3.57 1.97 -11.38
C PHE A 34 4.32 2.88 -10.41
N MET A 35 4.58 2.37 -9.21
CA MET A 35 5.29 3.13 -8.17
C MET A 35 6.79 3.19 -8.54
N PRO A 36 7.48 4.33 -8.35
CA PRO A 36 7.01 5.57 -7.73
C PRO A 36 6.19 6.49 -8.63
N PHE A 37 6.51 6.64 -9.93
CA PHE A 37 5.77 7.53 -10.84
C PHE A 37 5.98 7.15 -12.31
N THR A 38 5.81 5.87 -12.66
CA THR A 38 5.94 5.41 -14.05
C THR A 38 4.56 5.22 -14.65
N PHE A 39 4.24 6.02 -15.66
CA PHE A 39 2.95 5.99 -16.35
C PHE A 39 3.13 5.39 -17.74
N LEU A 40 2.41 4.32 -18.03
CA LEU A 40 2.52 3.57 -19.29
C LEU A 40 1.12 3.34 -19.88
N GLU A 41 1.06 3.15 -21.19
CA GLU A 41 -0.17 2.67 -21.84
C GLU A 41 -0.43 1.22 -21.45
N LEU A 42 -1.70 0.84 -21.40
CA LEU A 42 -2.11 -0.52 -21.06
C LEU A 42 -1.66 -1.50 -22.16
N GLU A 43 -0.53 -2.18 -21.96
CA GLU A 43 0.07 -3.05 -22.97
C GLU A 43 -0.76 -4.32 -23.25
N ASN A 44 -1.38 -4.88 -22.22
CA ASN A 44 -2.11 -6.15 -22.32
C ASN A 44 -3.60 -5.93 -22.07
N THR A 45 -4.44 -6.30 -23.03
CA THR A 45 -5.91 -6.21 -22.94
C THR A 45 -6.58 -7.59 -22.93
N SER A 46 -5.79 -8.67 -22.73
CA SER A 46 -6.32 -10.02 -22.66
C SER A 46 -7.29 -10.18 -21.48
N PHE A 47 -8.29 -11.06 -21.65
CA PHE A 47 -9.30 -11.32 -20.63
C PHE A 47 -8.69 -11.67 -19.25
N ASN A 48 -7.64 -12.49 -19.22
CA ASN A 48 -6.99 -12.90 -17.98
C ASN A 48 -6.24 -11.74 -17.31
N TYR A 49 -5.58 -10.88 -18.10
CA TYR A 49 -4.91 -9.69 -17.57
C TYR A 49 -5.91 -8.71 -16.95
N VAL A 50 -7.04 -8.48 -17.64
CA VAL A 50 -8.11 -7.62 -17.11
C VAL A 50 -8.66 -8.13 -15.78
N ARG A 51 -8.76 -9.45 -15.57
CA ARG A 51 -9.17 -10.01 -14.25
C ARG A 51 -8.18 -9.69 -13.14
N LEU A 52 -6.87 -9.77 -13.41
CA LEU A 52 -5.83 -9.36 -12.46
C LEU A 52 -5.93 -7.86 -12.16
N LEU A 53 -6.20 -7.06 -13.18
CA LEU A 53 -6.34 -5.62 -13.07
C LEU A 53 -7.57 -5.21 -12.25
N VAL A 54 -8.69 -5.91 -12.40
CA VAL A 54 -9.87 -5.74 -11.53
C VAL A 54 -9.54 -6.07 -10.08
N LEU A 55 -8.82 -7.18 -9.83
CA LEU A 55 -8.40 -7.57 -8.48
C LEU A 55 -7.43 -6.55 -7.86
N LYS A 56 -6.44 -6.07 -8.64
CA LYS A 56 -5.52 -4.98 -8.27
C LYS A 56 -6.31 -3.74 -7.85
N SER A 57 -7.25 -3.31 -8.68
CA SER A 57 -8.07 -2.10 -8.46
C SER A 57 -8.95 -2.23 -7.21
N ALA A 58 -9.58 -3.39 -7.00
CA ALA A 58 -10.39 -3.66 -5.82
C ALA A 58 -9.55 -3.64 -4.53
N THR A 59 -8.35 -4.23 -4.57
CA THR A 59 -7.42 -4.27 -3.43
C THR A 59 -6.93 -2.87 -3.07
N LEU A 60 -6.51 -2.08 -4.05
CA LEU A 60 -6.07 -0.69 -3.86
C LEU A 60 -7.20 0.19 -3.32
N THR A 61 -8.42 0.04 -3.85
CA THR A 61 -9.60 0.77 -3.35
C THR A 61 -9.91 0.39 -1.89
N THR A 62 -9.81 -0.90 -1.56
CA THR A 62 -9.99 -1.39 -0.19
C THR A 62 -8.96 -0.79 0.77
N MET A 63 -7.69 -0.70 0.35
CA MET A 63 -6.63 -0.05 1.11
C MET A 63 -6.95 1.43 1.35
N ALA A 64 -7.41 2.15 0.32
CA ALA A 64 -7.82 3.56 0.44
C ALA A 64 -8.99 3.74 1.42
N LEU A 65 -9.98 2.85 1.41
CA LEU A 65 -11.10 2.88 2.37
C LEU A 65 -10.64 2.64 3.82
N PHE A 66 -9.68 1.74 4.04
CA PHE A 66 -9.09 1.56 5.36
C PHE A 66 -8.34 2.81 5.84
N ILE A 67 -7.63 3.50 4.95
CA ILE A 67 -6.98 4.78 5.27
C ILE A 67 -8.01 5.86 5.62
N ILE A 68 -9.11 5.98 4.85
CA ILE A 68 -10.21 6.91 5.18
C ILE A 68 -10.79 6.59 6.55
N ASN A 69 -11.07 5.31 6.82
CA ASN A 69 -11.64 4.87 8.09
C ASN A 69 -10.71 5.16 9.26
N PHE A 70 -9.40 5.02 9.05
CA PHE A 70 -8.37 5.37 10.01
C PHE A 70 -8.39 6.88 10.33
N TRP A 71 -8.50 7.74 9.32
CA TRP A 71 -8.62 9.19 9.55
C TRP A 71 -9.95 9.58 10.22
N ARG A 72 -11.07 8.94 9.81
CA ARG A 72 -12.42 9.30 10.27
C ARG A 72 -12.69 8.91 11.71
N HIS A 73 -12.42 7.66 12.08
CA HIS A 73 -12.88 7.14 13.38
C HIS A 73 -11.87 7.33 14.51
N ARG A 74 -10.61 7.69 14.20
CA ARG A 74 -9.47 7.72 15.16
C ARG A 74 -9.35 6.47 16.04
N ARG A 75 -10.08 5.39 15.73
CA ARG A 75 -10.01 4.12 16.43
C ARG A 75 -8.93 3.28 15.77
N PRO A 76 -8.00 2.72 16.56
CA PRO A 76 -6.65 2.57 16.06
C PRO A 76 -6.38 1.19 15.50
N LEU A 77 -7.04 0.19 16.09
CA LEU A 77 -6.71 -1.21 15.93
C LEU A 77 -7.27 -1.82 14.67
N SER A 78 -8.54 -1.59 14.36
CA SER A 78 -9.20 -2.28 13.25
C SER A 78 -8.98 -1.62 11.89
N ALA A 79 -8.77 -0.30 11.84
CA ALA A 79 -8.72 0.43 10.57
C ALA A 79 -7.32 0.47 9.95
N ILE A 80 -6.25 0.55 10.75
CA ILE A 80 -4.88 0.71 10.22
C ILE A 80 -4.14 -0.62 10.05
N ALA A 81 -4.50 -1.64 10.82
CA ALA A 81 -3.86 -2.95 10.75
C ALA A 81 -3.89 -3.57 9.34
N PRO A 82 -4.99 -3.52 8.56
CA PRO A 82 -4.99 -4.00 7.18
C PRO A 82 -3.98 -3.27 6.29
N VAL A 83 -3.78 -1.97 6.49
CA VAL A 83 -2.80 -1.16 5.74
C VAL A 83 -1.36 -1.60 6.09
N VAL A 84 -1.10 -1.85 7.38
CA VAL A 84 0.20 -2.39 7.84
C VAL A 84 0.48 -3.75 7.22
N VAL A 85 -0.51 -4.65 7.24
CA VAL A 85 -0.40 -5.99 6.64
C VAL A 85 -0.07 -5.89 5.15
N ILE A 86 -0.78 -5.03 4.40
CA ILE A 86 -0.50 -4.82 2.98
C ILE A 86 0.94 -4.33 2.76
N CYS A 87 1.44 -3.38 3.55
CA CYS A 87 2.83 -2.92 3.43
C CYS A 87 3.84 -4.06 3.61
N TYR A 88 3.66 -4.92 4.62
CA TYR A 88 4.57 -6.05 4.83
C TYR A 88 4.39 -7.15 3.79
N SER A 89 3.16 -7.40 3.33
CA SER A 89 2.91 -8.34 2.24
C SER A 89 3.56 -7.88 0.94
N LEU A 90 3.53 -6.58 0.62
CA LEU A 90 4.22 -6.03 -0.55
C LEU A 90 5.73 -6.29 -0.47
N VAL A 91 6.36 -6.04 0.68
CA VAL A 91 7.79 -6.36 0.89
C VAL A 91 8.05 -7.85 0.74
N PHE A 92 7.20 -8.70 1.32
CA PHE A 92 7.34 -10.14 1.24
C PHE A 92 7.25 -10.64 -0.20
N PHE A 93 6.23 -10.22 -0.95
CA PHE A 93 6.05 -10.64 -2.34
C PHE A 93 7.10 -10.04 -3.27
N GLU A 94 7.60 -8.84 -3.01
CA GLU A 94 8.73 -8.26 -3.73
C GLU A 94 9.97 -9.14 -3.58
N LEU A 95 10.34 -9.50 -2.35
CA LEU A 95 11.48 -10.38 -2.10
C LEU A 95 11.28 -11.78 -2.69
N LEU A 96 10.05 -12.31 -2.60
CA LEU A 96 9.72 -13.61 -3.19
C LEU A 96 9.86 -13.58 -4.72
N SER A 97 9.48 -12.47 -5.36
CA SER A 97 9.56 -12.33 -6.82
C SER A 97 11.01 -12.36 -7.34
N VAL A 98 11.96 -11.78 -6.61
CA VAL A 98 13.40 -11.85 -6.93
C VAL A 98 13.88 -13.30 -6.95
N VAL A 99 13.44 -14.10 -5.99
CA VAL A 99 13.89 -15.49 -5.85
C VAL A 99 13.20 -16.42 -6.86
N THR A 100 11.94 -16.14 -7.21
CA THR A 100 11.09 -17.10 -7.93
C THR A 100 10.72 -16.64 -9.35
N LEU A 101 10.31 -15.38 -9.53
CA LEU A 101 9.79 -14.86 -10.80
C LEU A 101 10.88 -14.28 -11.69
N GLN A 102 12.01 -13.84 -11.13
CA GLN A 102 13.15 -13.34 -11.91
C GLN A 102 13.71 -14.40 -12.87
N GLN A 103 13.45 -15.69 -12.62
CA GLN A 103 13.83 -16.77 -13.54
C GLN A 103 12.99 -16.80 -14.82
N PHE A 104 11.79 -16.20 -14.80
CA PHE A 104 10.82 -16.22 -15.89
C PHE A 104 10.52 -14.84 -16.48
N THR A 105 11.06 -13.77 -15.87
CA THR A 105 10.73 -12.38 -16.20
C THR A 105 11.96 -11.50 -16.07
N GLU A 106 11.97 -10.36 -16.76
CA GLU A 106 12.99 -9.31 -16.60
C GLU A 106 12.74 -8.45 -15.33
N TYR A 107 11.96 -8.95 -14.37
CA TYR A 107 11.60 -8.20 -13.18
C TYR A 107 12.80 -8.03 -12.25
N GLU A 108 13.11 -6.77 -11.91
CA GLU A 108 14.10 -6.42 -10.90
C GLU A 108 13.41 -5.75 -9.70
N ALA A 109 13.76 -6.19 -8.49
CA ALA A 109 13.19 -5.59 -7.30
C ALA A 109 13.68 -4.15 -7.10
N ASN A 110 12.75 -3.29 -6.70
CA ASN A 110 13.06 -1.92 -6.40
C ASN A 110 13.35 -1.74 -4.91
N ILE A 111 14.64 -1.66 -4.56
CA ILE A 111 15.08 -1.53 -3.16
C ILE A 111 14.51 -0.29 -2.46
N TYR A 112 14.25 0.79 -3.20
CA TYR A 112 13.64 2.00 -2.63
C TYR A 112 12.18 1.76 -2.22
N LEU A 113 11.43 0.95 -3.00
CA LEU A 113 10.07 0.56 -2.64
C LEU A 113 10.06 -0.36 -1.42
N ILE A 114 11.01 -1.29 -1.31
CA ILE A 114 11.17 -2.14 -0.12
C ILE A 114 11.38 -1.26 1.11
N ILE A 115 12.35 -0.35 1.08
CA ILE A 115 12.64 0.57 2.19
C ILE A 115 11.40 1.42 2.53
N PHE A 116 10.72 1.94 1.51
CA PHE A 116 9.51 2.74 1.67
C PHE A 116 8.41 1.95 2.40
N PHE A 117 8.08 0.73 1.95
CA PHE A 117 7.01 -0.07 2.54
C PHE A 117 7.36 -0.60 3.94
N ILE A 118 8.63 -0.95 4.21
CA ILE A 118 9.10 -1.28 5.56
C ILE A 118 8.91 -0.07 6.50
N THR A 119 9.34 1.11 6.05
CA THR A 119 9.25 2.34 6.85
C THR A 119 7.79 2.74 7.10
N ALA A 120 6.95 2.70 6.05
CA ALA A 120 5.52 2.96 6.14
C ALA A 120 4.83 1.97 7.08
N GLY A 121 5.04 0.67 6.88
CA GLY A 121 4.50 -0.40 7.73
C GLY A 121 4.92 -0.22 9.19
N GLY A 122 6.20 0.04 9.44
CA GLY A 122 6.72 0.28 10.79
C GLY A 122 6.07 1.50 11.47
N LEU A 123 6.01 2.65 10.80
CA LEU A 123 5.39 3.86 11.34
C LEU A 123 3.91 3.65 11.69
N LEU A 124 3.17 3.01 10.79
CA LEU A 124 1.75 2.68 10.99
C LEU A 124 1.56 1.66 12.12
N HIS A 125 2.42 0.65 12.21
CA HIS A 125 2.41 -0.36 13.28
C HIS A 125 2.68 0.27 14.65
N PHE A 126 3.69 1.13 14.77
CA PHE A 126 3.94 1.86 16.02
C PHE A 126 2.74 2.72 16.44
N LYS A 127 2.07 3.37 15.48
CA LYS A 127 0.85 4.15 15.77
C LYS A 127 -0.30 3.24 16.21
N ASN A 128 -0.38 2.03 15.67
CA ASN A 128 -1.35 1.01 16.05
C ASN A 128 -1.18 0.57 17.52
N ILE A 129 0.02 0.14 17.91
CA ILE A 129 0.32 -0.40 19.25
C ILE A 129 0.03 0.64 20.35
N LYS A 130 0.55 1.87 20.20
CA LYS A 130 0.37 2.92 21.22
C LYS A 130 -1.10 3.18 21.53
N ASN A 131 -1.92 3.21 20.49
CA ASN A 131 -3.33 3.51 20.68
C ASN A 131 -4.10 2.30 21.23
N SER A 132 -3.60 1.06 21.05
CA SER A 132 -4.11 -0.13 21.74
C SER A 132 -3.94 -0.02 23.25
N GLU A 133 -2.74 0.36 23.70
CA GLU A 133 -2.41 0.50 25.13
C GLU A 133 -3.35 1.49 25.82
N SER A 134 -3.73 2.58 25.14
CA SER A 134 -4.66 3.58 25.69
C SER A 134 -6.11 3.13 25.87
N ILE A 135 -6.52 2.06 25.19
CA ILE A 135 -7.91 1.54 25.24
C ILE A 135 -8.07 0.55 26.39
N PHE A 136 -7.03 -0.26 26.65
CA PHE A 136 -7.06 -1.32 27.66
C PHE A 136 -6.43 -0.92 29.00
N SER A 137 -5.90 0.29 29.13
CA SER A 137 -5.36 0.82 30.40
C SER A 137 -6.44 1.36 31.35
N ARG A 138 -7.67 0.84 31.29
CA ARG A 138 -8.80 1.29 32.10
C ARG A 138 -9.29 0.20 33.03
#